data_AF-A0A3D0RI56-F1
#
_entry.id   AF-A0A3D0RI56-F1
#
_cell.length_a   1.000
_cell.length_b   1.000
_cell.length_c   1.000
_cell.angle_alpha   90.00
_cell.angle_beta   90.00
_cell.angle_gamma   90.00
#
_symmetry.space_group_name_H-M   'P 1'
#
loop_
_entity.id
_entity.type
_entity.pdbx_description
1 polymer ?
#
loop_
_entity_poly.entity_id
_entity_poly.type
_entity_poly.pdbx_seq_one_letter_code
_entity_poly.pdbx_strand_id
1 'polypeptide(L)'
;IPQDSLPFIPTTMEVQIITVEPEVPLKEIDAVKNRLREYTEQINSGKSSFSTLALLHSEDPGTALKGGEMDFQTRAQLVPEFSNVAFALNDPTKVSNIVETEYGYHIIQLIERRGDMGKFRHILLKPKIPQEQLDTALVRLDSIRNGIVNKKITFDEAATFFSADKDTRNNKGIMVNNRSNSQNTGTPRFQLSELNQDIAKVVGEMKVGEMSKPFVMVTDKGKQVAAVVKV
;
A
#
# COMPACT_ATOMS: atom_id res chain seq x y z
N ILE A 1 -7.03 -4.65 -49.75
CA ILE A 1 -6.87 -4.10 -48.39
C ILE A 1 -8.00 -4.71 -47.57
N PRO A 2 -7.79 -5.65 -46.64
CA PRO A 2 -8.91 -6.26 -45.96
C PRO A 2 -9.58 -5.25 -45.04
N GLN A 3 -10.88 -5.20 -45.22
CA GLN A 3 -11.89 -4.41 -44.56
C GLN A 3 -12.13 -4.99 -43.16
N ASP A 4 -12.26 -4.10 -42.17
CA ASP A 4 -12.97 -4.34 -40.92
C ASP A 4 -12.29 -5.23 -39.86
N SER A 5 -11.34 -4.65 -39.13
CA SER A 5 -11.08 -5.07 -37.75
C SER A 5 -11.60 -3.96 -36.84
N LEU A 6 -12.90 -4.01 -36.53
CA LEU A 6 -13.43 -3.22 -35.42
C LEU A 6 -12.54 -3.47 -34.20
N PRO A 7 -12.02 -2.42 -33.53
CA PRO A 7 -11.19 -2.61 -32.36
C PRO A 7 -11.99 -3.35 -31.29
N PHE A 8 -11.45 -4.46 -30.79
CA PHE A 8 -12.02 -5.18 -29.66
C PHE A 8 -11.97 -4.26 -28.43
N ILE A 9 -13.14 -3.84 -27.94
CA ILE A 9 -13.25 -3.06 -26.71
C ILE A 9 -13.45 -4.07 -25.57
N PRO A 10 -12.46 -4.26 -24.69
CA PRO A 10 -12.62 -5.16 -23.56
C PRO A 10 -13.72 -4.67 -22.63
N THR A 11 -14.51 -5.60 -22.08
CA THR A 11 -15.52 -5.27 -21.08
C THR A 11 -14.85 -4.61 -19.87
N THR A 12 -15.36 -3.45 -19.49
CA THR A 12 -14.90 -2.71 -18.31
C THR A 12 -15.99 -2.67 -17.25
N MET A 13 -15.56 -2.51 -16.00
CA MET A 13 -16.42 -2.35 -14.83
C MET A 13 -15.95 -1.18 -13.98
N GLU A 14 -16.87 -0.62 -13.19
CA GLU A 14 -16.56 0.39 -12.18
C GLU A 14 -16.72 -0.28 -10.81
N VAL A 15 -15.78 -0.03 -9.90
CA VAL A 15 -15.78 -0.67 -8.58
C VAL A 15 -15.74 0.41 -7.52
N GLN A 16 -16.66 0.33 -6.56
CA GLN A 16 -16.60 1.09 -5.33
C GLN A 16 -16.02 0.21 -4.21
N ILE A 17 -15.22 0.78 -3.31
CA ILE A 17 -14.58 0.06 -2.20
C ILE A 17 -14.78 0.79 -0.87
N ILE A 18 -14.96 -0.01 0.18
CA ILE A 18 -14.86 0.41 1.58
C ILE A 18 -13.84 -0.49 2.25
N THR A 19 -12.89 0.09 2.97
CA THR A 19 -11.89 -0.67 3.71
C THR A 19 -11.91 -0.36 5.21
N VAL A 20 -11.48 -1.33 6.01
CA VAL A 20 -11.19 -1.18 7.43
C VAL A 20 -9.77 -1.69 7.66
N GLU A 21 -8.92 -0.84 8.22
CA GLU A 21 -7.58 -1.25 8.65
C GLU A 21 -7.70 -2.10 9.94
N PRO A 22 -7.07 -3.29 9.99
CA PRO A 22 -6.95 -4.04 11.23
C PRO A 22 -6.04 -3.32 12.21
N GLU A 23 -6.30 -3.50 13.50
CA GLU A 23 -5.42 -2.97 14.53
C GLU A 23 -4.12 -3.77 14.57
N VAL A 24 -2.98 -3.08 14.58
CA VAL A 24 -1.67 -3.72 14.72
C VAL A 24 -1.28 -3.69 16.19
N PRO A 25 -1.11 -4.85 16.85
CA PRO A 25 -0.75 -4.88 18.26
C PRO A 25 0.59 -4.19 18.52
N LEU A 26 0.70 -3.44 19.62
CA LEU A 26 1.93 -2.73 20.00
C LEU A 26 3.15 -3.67 20.04
N LYS A 27 2.95 -4.91 20.48
CA LYS A 27 4.00 -5.94 20.50
C LYS A 27 4.63 -6.19 19.12
N GLU A 28 3.82 -6.21 18.06
CA GLU A 28 4.30 -6.43 16.69
C GLU A 28 5.05 -5.21 16.16
N ILE A 29 4.56 -4.01 16.50
CA ILE A 29 5.25 -2.74 16.21
C ILE A 29 6.61 -2.70 16.92
N ASP A 30 6.66 -3.04 18.21
CA ASP A 30 7.88 -3.03 19.00
C ASP A 30 8.88 -4.08 18.52
N ALA A 31 8.41 -5.27 18.11
CA ALA A 31 9.27 -6.29 17.51
C ALA A 31 9.97 -5.77 16.24
N VAL A 32 9.23 -5.09 15.36
CA VAL A 32 9.80 -4.46 14.16
C VAL A 32 10.80 -3.36 14.53
N LYS A 33 10.43 -2.47 15.45
CA LYS A 33 11.32 -1.38 15.88
C LYS A 33 12.61 -1.92 16.50
N ASN A 34 12.51 -2.94 17.35
CA ASN A 34 13.68 -3.58 17.96
C ASN A 34 14.61 -4.19 16.90
N ARG A 35 14.05 -4.85 15.89
CA ARG A 35 14.83 -5.43 14.79
C ARG A 35 15.53 -4.36 13.94
N LEU A 36 14.87 -3.23 13.67
CA LEU A 36 15.48 -2.10 12.97
C LEU A 36 16.59 -1.42 13.81
N ARG A 37 16.44 -1.34 15.13
CA ARG A 37 17.51 -0.86 16.03
C ARG A 37 18.71 -1.80 15.98
N GLU A 38 18.48 -3.10 16.04
CA GLU A 38 19.53 -4.10 15.92
C GLU A 38 20.30 -3.95 14.59
N TYR A 39 19.60 -3.79 13.47
CA TYR A 39 20.23 -3.53 12.17
C TYR A 39 21.06 -2.25 12.16
N THR A 40 20.52 -1.18 12.74
CA THR A 40 21.23 0.09 12.89
C THR A 40 22.54 -0.08 13.66
N GLU A 41 22.53 -0.83 14.77
CA GLU A 41 23.73 -1.13 15.57
C GLU A 41 24.74 -1.97 14.79
N GLN A 42 24.29 -3.01 14.08
CA GLN A 42 25.16 -3.85 13.25
C GLN A 42 25.82 -3.07 12.12
N ILE A 43 25.09 -2.13 11.50
CA ILE A 43 25.62 -1.27 10.44
C ILE A 43 26.61 -0.26 11.00
N ASN A 44 26.26 0.47 12.05
CA ASN A 44 27.11 1.51 12.63
C ASN A 44 28.40 0.93 13.25
N SER A 45 28.37 -0.31 13.76
CA SER A 45 29.55 -1.02 14.26
C SER A 45 30.40 -1.68 13.17
N GLY A 46 29.94 -1.69 11.92
CA GLY A 46 30.60 -2.36 10.81
C GLY A 46 30.49 -3.90 10.82
N LYS A 47 29.72 -4.49 11.75
CA LYS A 47 29.47 -5.94 11.83
C LYS A 47 28.76 -6.47 10.58
N SER A 48 27.93 -5.67 9.94
CA SER A 48 27.23 -6.02 8.70
C SER A 48 27.04 -4.81 7.81
N SER A 49 27.07 -5.01 6.50
CA SER A 49 26.79 -3.93 5.55
C SER A 49 25.29 -3.67 5.46
N PHE A 50 24.90 -2.41 5.22
CA PHE A 50 23.50 -2.04 5.00
C PHE A 50 22.88 -2.86 3.86
N SER A 51 23.60 -2.99 2.74
CA SER A 51 23.13 -3.72 1.57
C SER A 51 22.87 -5.19 1.85
N THR A 52 23.68 -5.83 2.69
CA THR A 52 23.48 -7.23 3.09
C THR A 52 22.19 -7.38 3.90
N LEU A 53 21.98 -6.54 4.90
CA LEU A 53 20.76 -6.59 5.72
C LEU A 53 19.51 -6.24 4.90
N ALA A 54 19.61 -5.28 3.99
CA ALA A 54 18.53 -4.95 3.08
C ALA A 54 18.16 -6.13 2.16
N LEU A 55 19.15 -6.79 1.57
CA LEU A 55 18.94 -7.95 0.70
C LEU A 55 18.26 -9.12 1.43
N LEU A 56 18.65 -9.36 2.68
CA LEU A 56 18.16 -10.51 3.45
C LEU A 56 16.82 -10.27 4.15
N HIS A 57 16.50 -9.01 4.46
CA HIS A 57 15.45 -8.71 5.42
C HIS A 57 14.50 -7.58 5.02
N SER A 58 14.85 -6.73 4.05
CA SER A 58 13.94 -5.66 3.64
C SER A 58 12.72 -6.27 2.93
N GLU A 59 11.54 -5.82 3.35
CA GLU A 59 10.24 -6.17 2.77
C GLU A 59 9.82 -5.19 1.67
N ASP A 60 10.74 -4.33 1.19
CA ASP A 60 10.52 -3.53 -0.01
C ASP A 60 10.92 -4.31 -1.28
N PRO A 61 9.96 -4.77 -2.11
CA PRO A 61 10.25 -5.52 -3.32
C PRO A 61 11.01 -4.68 -4.38
N GLY A 62 10.90 -3.35 -4.33
CA GLY A 62 11.52 -2.47 -5.33
C GLY A 62 13.04 -2.32 -5.16
N THR A 63 13.52 -2.32 -3.92
CA THR A 63 14.93 -2.01 -3.62
C THR A 63 15.66 -3.11 -2.86
N ALA A 64 14.99 -4.04 -2.19
CA ALA A 64 15.66 -5.08 -1.37
C ALA A 64 16.74 -5.83 -2.14
N LEU A 65 16.42 -6.31 -3.35
CA LEU A 65 17.35 -7.02 -4.23
C LEU A 65 18.55 -6.17 -4.71
N LYS A 66 18.44 -4.84 -4.61
CA LYS A 66 19.50 -3.88 -4.93
C LYS A 66 20.20 -3.37 -3.67
N GLY A 67 20.14 -4.13 -2.56
CA GLY A 67 20.73 -3.71 -1.28
C GLY A 67 20.04 -2.51 -0.64
N GLY A 68 18.75 -2.33 -0.93
CA GLY A 68 17.94 -1.22 -0.45
C GLY A 68 18.15 0.09 -1.21
N GLU A 69 19.00 0.11 -2.25
CA GLU A 69 19.34 1.32 -3.00
C GLU A 69 18.18 1.82 -3.87
N MET A 70 17.88 3.11 -3.72
CA MET A 70 17.05 3.89 -4.63
C MET A 70 17.94 4.74 -5.54
N ASP A 71 17.42 5.08 -6.72
CA ASP A 71 18.05 6.08 -7.58
C ASP A 71 17.93 7.49 -6.99
N PHE A 72 18.46 8.52 -7.66
CA PHE A 72 18.32 9.90 -7.20
C PHE A 72 16.84 10.30 -7.09
N GLN A 73 16.44 10.69 -5.89
CA GLN A 73 15.09 11.15 -5.57
C GLN A 73 15.11 12.63 -5.21
N THR A 74 14.02 13.32 -5.53
CA THR A 74 13.66 14.62 -4.97
C THR A 74 12.72 14.42 -3.77
N ARG A 75 12.55 15.45 -2.93
CA ARG A 75 11.61 15.40 -1.80
C ARG A 75 10.17 15.11 -2.24
N ALA A 76 9.75 15.63 -3.40
CA ALA A 76 8.38 15.50 -3.90
C ALA A 76 8.04 14.08 -4.41
N GLN A 77 9.05 13.26 -4.70
CA GLN A 77 8.86 11.88 -5.16
C GLN A 77 8.71 10.88 -4.01
N LEU A 78 8.96 11.31 -2.77
CA LEU A 78 8.96 10.46 -1.58
C LEU A 78 7.82 10.87 -0.66
N VAL A 79 7.29 9.91 0.10
CA VAL A 79 6.30 10.23 1.14
C VAL A 79 6.88 11.20 2.17
N PRO A 80 6.09 12.16 2.68
CA PRO A 80 6.61 13.25 3.52
C PRO A 80 7.42 12.78 4.72
N GLU A 81 6.96 11.73 5.41
CA GLU A 81 7.60 11.16 6.59
C GLU A 81 9.01 10.65 6.26
N PHE A 82 9.14 9.95 5.13
CA PHE A 82 10.42 9.44 4.65
C PHE A 82 11.33 10.57 4.20
N SER A 83 10.84 11.49 3.37
CA SER A 83 11.66 12.56 2.78
C SER A 83 12.20 13.53 3.84
N ASN A 84 11.42 13.81 4.87
CA ASN A 84 11.83 14.67 5.99
C ASN A 84 13.07 14.11 6.69
N VAL A 85 13.11 12.80 6.93
CA VAL A 85 14.24 12.15 7.60
C VAL A 85 15.40 11.90 6.64
N ALA A 86 15.13 11.37 5.44
CA ALA A 86 16.15 11.06 4.44
C ALA A 86 16.99 12.29 4.09
N PHE A 87 16.34 13.44 3.84
CA PHE A 87 17.05 14.64 3.46
C PHE A 87 17.66 15.41 4.65
N ALA A 88 17.33 15.06 5.88
CA ALA A 88 18.02 15.56 7.07
C ALA A 88 19.36 14.84 7.32
N LEU A 89 19.58 13.67 6.70
CA LEU A 89 20.86 12.97 6.76
C LEU A 89 21.93 13.76 6.00
N ASN A 90 23.09 13.93 6.64
CA ASN A 90 24.27 14.59 6.08
C ASN A 90 25.52 13.71 6.10
N ASP A 91 25.50 12.61 6.87
CA ASP A 91 26.61 11.69 7.04
C ASP A 91 26.27 10.35 6.37
N PRO A 92 26.96 9.94 5.29
CA PRO A 92 26.67 8.70 4.58
C PRO A 92 27.06 7.44 5.38
N THR A 93 27.85 7.58 6.45
CA THR A 93 28.24 6.46 7.31
C THR A 93 27.19 6.13 8.37
N LYS A 94 26.23 7.03 8.59
CA LYS A 94 25.19 6.87 9.62
C LYS A 94 23.86 6.43 9.05
N VAL A 95 23.14 5.68 9.88
CA VAL A 95 21.76 5.28 9.66
C VAL A 95 20.82 6.22 10.41
N SER A 96 19.66 6.52 9.82
CA SER A 96 18.63 7.36 10.43
C SER A 96 18.00 6.72 11.68
N ASN A 97 17.25 7.53 12.42
CA ASN A 97 16.23 6.99 13.31
C ASN A 97 15.17 6.22 12.51
N ILE A 98 14.40 5.38 13.22
CA ILE A 98 13.30 4.64 12.62
C ILE A 98 12.20 5.61 12.19
N VAL A 99 11.73 5.46 10.96
CA VAL A 99 10.70 6.29 10.34
C VAL A 99 9.48 5.44 10.08
N GLU A 100 8.31 5.90 10.48
CA GLU A 100 7.03 5.28 10.15
C GLU A 100 6.44 5.94 8.91
N THR A 101 5.97 5.13 7.96
CA THR A 101 5.26 5.57 6.76
C THR A 101 4.03 4.69 6.53
N GLU A 102 3.23 5.00 5.52
CA GLU A 102 2.13 4.14 5.09
C GLU A 102 2.56 2.76 4.53
N TYR A 103 3.85 2.56 4.26
CA TYR A 103 4.41 1.27 3.84
C TYR A 103 4.92 0.41 4.99
N GLY A 104 5.19 1.00 6.16
CA GLY A 104 5.75 0.33 7.33
C GLY A 104 6.83 1.16 8.03
N TYR A 105 7.81 0.48 8.63
CA TYR A 105 8.89 1.13 9.37
C TYR A 105 10.21 1.02 8.62
N HIS A 106 10.95 2.13 8.56
CA HIS A 106 12.15 2.26 7.76
C HIS A 106 13.34 2.70 8.60
N ILE A 107 14.52 2.22 8.22
CA ILE A 107 15.78 2.91 8.49
C ILE A 107 16.42 3.30 7.16
N ILE A 108 17.09 4.45 7.13
CA ILE A 108 17.53 5.12 5.91
C ILE A 108 19.01 5.47 6.04
N GLN A 109 19.76 5.32 4.96
CA GLN A 109 21.14 5.76 4.86
C GLN A 109 21.33 6.60 3.59
N LEU A 110 22.06 7.72 3.74
CA LEU A 110 22.47 8.56 2.62
C LEU A 110 23.62 7.88 1.86
N ILE A 111 23.53 7.85 0.53
CA ILE A 111 24.63 7.38 -0.33
C ILE A 111 25.34 8.59 -0.94
N GLU A 112 24.57 9.46 -1.59
CA GLU A 112 25.11 10.59 -2.35
C GLU A 112 24.08 11.72 -2.38
N ARG A 113 24.52 12.97 -2.47
CA ARG A 113 23.65 14.13 -2.67
C ARG A 113 24.16 14.98 -3.83
N ARG A 114 23.24 15.42 -4.71
CA ARG A 114 23.50 16.28 -5.87
C ARG A 114 22.44 17.39 -5.91
N GLY A 115 22.82 18.60 -5.49
CA GLY A 115 21.87 19.69 -5.33
C GLY A 115 20.71 19.29 -4.43
N ASP A 116 19.47 19.45 -4.93
CA ASP A 116 18.24 19.11 -4.22
C ASP A 116 17.85 17.62 -4.34
N MET A 117 18.66 16.80 -5.01
CA MET A 117 18.44 15.36 -5.16
C MET A 117 19.34 14.56 -4.22
N GLY A 118 18.80 13.48 -3.65
CA GLY A 118 19.54 12.54 -2.82
C GLY A 118 19.40 11.11 -3.33
N LYS A 119 20.51 10.38 -3.34
CA LYS A 119 20.52 8.93 -3.50
C LYS A 119 20.58 8.30 -2.11
N PHE A 120 19.64 7.41 -1.82
CA PHE A 120 19.48 6.79 -0.51
C PHE A 120 19.42 5.27 -0.63
N ARG A 121 19.63 4.59 0.50
CA ARG A 121 19.17 3.22 0.68
C ARG A 121 18.30 3.10 1.92
N HIS A 122 17.38 2.15 1.92
CA HIS A 122 16.52 1.90 3.06
C HIS A 122 16.29 0.41 3.32
N ILE A 123 15.93 0.08 4.56
CA ILE A 123 15.37 -1.23 4.93
C ILE A 123 13.96 -0.95 5.39
N LEU A 124 12.98 -1.63 4.79
CA LEU A 124 11.58 -1.59 5.19
C LEU A 124 11.24 -2.87 5.94
N LEU A 125 10.63 -2.75 7.12
CA LEU A 125 9.98 -3.85 7.82
C LEU A 125 8.54 -3.50 8.13
N LYS A 126 7.65 -4.49 8.04
CA LYS A 126 6.21 -4.37 8.28
C LYS A 126 5.83 -5.19 9.52
N PRO A 127 5.03 -4.62 10.43
CA PRO A 127 4.52 -5.39 11.55
C PRO A 127 3.57 -6.46 11.05
N LYS A 128 3.60 -7.63 11.67
CA LYS A 128 2.68 -8.71 11.33
C LYS A 128 1.31 -8.41 11.92
N ILE A 129 0.28 -8.77 11.18
CA ILE A 129 -1.10 -8.63 11.63
C ILE A 129 -1.58 -10.03 12.00
N PRO A 130 -1.85 -10.31 13.29
CA PRO A 130 -2.41 -11.59 13.70
C PRO A 130 -3.77 -11.83 13.03
N GLN A 131 -4.10 -13.10 12.76
CA GLN A 131 -5.37 -13.47 12.13
C GLN A 131 -6.58 -12.91 12.90
N GLU A 132 -6.54 -12.93 14.24
CA GLU A 132 -7.59 -12.37 15.10
C GLU A 132 -7.88 -10.88 14.80
N GLN A 133 -6.86 -10.09 14.46
CA GLN A 133 -7.03 -8.67 14.13
C GLN A 133 -7.67 -8.49 12.75
N LEU A 134 -7.35 -9.38 11.80
CA LEU A 134 -8.02 -9.43 10.50
C LEU A 134 -9.49 -9.84 10.66
N ASP A 135 -9.78 -10.85 11.49
CA ASP A 135 -11.15 -11.31 11.77
C ASP A 135 -11.98 -10.19 12.43
N THR A 136 -11.38 -9.46 13.38
CA THR A 136 -12.00 -8.28 14.00
C THR A 136 -12.33 -7.20 12.97
N ALA A 137 -11.41 -6.92 12.04
CA ALA A 137 -11.65 -5.96 10.97
C ALA A 137 -12.78 -6.41 10.03
N LEU A 138 -12.84 -7.71 9.69
CA LEU A 138 -13.92 -8.29 8.89
C LEU A 138 -15.28 -8.15 9.58
N VAL A 139 -15.37 -8.42 10.88
CA VAL A 139 -16.61 -8.28 11.67
C VAL A 139 -17.07 -6.82 11.73
N ARG A 140 -16.14 -5.88 11.93
CA ARG A 140 -16.45 -4.44 11.89
C ARG A 140 -17.00 -4.04 10.52
N LEU A 141 -16.37 -4.50 9.45
CA LEU A 141 -16.79 -4.19 8.09
C LEU A 141 -18.13 -4.87 7.72
N ASP A 142 -18.40 -6.07 8.21
CA ASP A 142 -19.70 -6.72 8.05
C ASP A 142 -20.82 -5.91 8.72
N SER A 143 -20.55 -5.29 9.87
CA SER A 143 -21.51 -4.42 10.55
C SER A 143 -21.86 -3.19 9.70
N ILE A 144 -20.87 -2.58 9.05
CA ILE A 144 -21.08 -1.47 8.10
C ILE A 144 -21.90 -1.96 6.90
N ARG A 145 -21.53 -3.09 6.32
CA ARG A 145 -22.23 -3.73 5.20
C ARG A 145 -23.69 -4.02 5.54
N ASN A 146 -23.98 -4.53 6.73
CA ASN A 146 -25.34 -4.78 7.21
C ASN A 146 -26.15 -3.49 7.35
N GLY A 147 -25.51 -2.37 7.70
CA GLY A 147 -26.12 -1.04 7.65
C GLY A 147 -26.57 -0.66 6.23
N ILE A 148 -25.73 -0.93 5.23
CA ILE A 148 -26.01 -0.67 3.80
C ILE A 148 -27.15 -1.56 3.30
N VAL A 149 -27.09 -2.87 3.54
CA VAL A 149 -28.11 -3.83 3.11
C VAL A 149 -29.49 -3.48 3.70
N ASN A 150 -29.52 -3.06 4.97
CA ASN A 150 -30.75 -2.67 5.65
C ASN A 150 -31.17 -1.22 5.34
N LYS A 151 -30.53 -0.55 4.37
CA LYS A 151 -30.83 0.82 3.94
C LYS A 151 -30.78 1.87 5.06
N LYS A 152 -29.98 1.62 6.10
CA LYS A 152 -29.74 2.57 7.20
C LYS A 152 -28.75 3.65 6.81
N ILE A 153 -27.81 3.30 5.94
CA ILE A 153 -26.81 4.16 5.32
C ILE A 153 -26.63 3.73 3.86
N THR A 154 -26.16 4.63 3.01
CA THR A 154 -25.78 4.32 1.63
C THR A 154 -24.32 3.85 1.55
N PHE A 155 -23.94 3.22 0.44
CA PHE A 155 -22.54 2.87 0.19
C PHE A 155 -21.66 4.12 0.15
N ASP A 156 -22.14 5.19 -0.50
CA ASP A 156 -21.42 6.46 -0.63
C ASP A 156 -21.13 7.10 0.75
N GLU A 157 -22.13 7.13 1.64
CA GLU A 157 -21.95 7.60 3.02
C GLU A 157 -20.97 6.70 3.77
N ALA A 158 -21.11 5.38 3.63
CA ALA A 158 -20.24 4.45 4.31
C ALA A 158 -18.78 4.59 3.86
N ALA A 159 -18.56 4.78 2.55
CA ALA A 159 -17.25 5.06 2.00
C ALA A 159 -16.69 6.38 2.52
N THR A 160 -17.50 7.44 2.52
CA THR A 160 -17.08 8.78 2.94
C THR A 160 -16.71 8.85 4.42
N PHE A 161 -17.53 8.23 5.29
CA PHE A 161 -17.42 8.42 6.73
C PHE A 161 -16.72 7.28 7.48
N PHE A 162 -16.72 6.05 6.95
CA PHE A 162 -16.17 4.88 7.64
C PHE A 162 -14.98 4.23 6.94
N SER A 163 -14.75 4.49 5.65
CA SER A 163 -13.63 3.85 4.95
C SER A 163 -12.28 4.38 5.44
N ALA A 164 -11.38 3.45 5.72
CA ALA A 164 -9.98 3.74 5.98
C ALA A 164 -9.19 4.07 4.70
N ASP A 165 -9.76 3.80 3.52
CA ASP A 165 -9.14 4.10 2.23
C ASP A 165 -9.14 5.60 1.93
N LYS A 166 -8.01 6.26 2.20
CA LYS A 166 -7.82 7.69 1.95
C LYS A 166 -7.90 8.06 0.47
N ASP A 167 -7.60 7.12 -0.42
CA ASP A 167 -7.49 7.34 -1.86
C ASP A 167 -8.89 7.40 -2.50
N THR A 168 -9.88 6.69 -1.93
CA THR A 168 -11.24 6.60 -2.50
C THR A 168 -12.35 7.17 -1.62
N ARG A 169 -12.17 7.32 -0.30
CA ARG A 169 -13.25 7.78 0.61
C ARG A 169 -13.86 9.13 0.23
N ASN A 170 -13.03 10.09 -0.20
CA ASN A 170 -13.47 11.42 -0.61
C ASN A 170 -14.15 11.41 -1.99
N ASN A 171 -14.06 10.29 -2.71
CA ASN A 171 -14.73 10.03 -3.97
C ASN A 171 -15.80 8.93 -3.82
N LYS A 172 -16.44 8.86 -2.63
CA LYS A 172 -17.53 7.92 -2.35
C LYS A 172 -17.16 6.45 -2.59
N GLY A 173 -15.88 6.12 -2.40
CA GLY A 173 -15.34 4.78 -2.59
C GLY A 173 -15.07 4.42 -4.06
N ILE A 174 -15.35 5.29 -5.03
CA ILE A 174 -15.12 5.00 -6.46
C ILE A 174 -13.62 4.86 -6.71
N MET A 175 -13.21 3.68 -7.13
CA MET A 175 -11.82 3.39 -7.50
C MET A 175 -11.45 4.12 -8.80
N VAL A 176 -10.20 4.56 -8.90
CA VAL A 176 -9.65 5.22 -10.09
C VAL A 176 -8.51 4.38 -10.65
N ASN A 177 -8.54 4.14 -11.95
CA ASN A 177 -7.55 3.33 -12.64
C ASN A 177 -6.25 4.11 -12.79
N ASN A 178 -5.26 3.80 -11.95
CA ASN A 178 -3.96 4.46 -11.95
C ASN A 178 -2.88 3.67 -12.71
N ARG A 179 -3.26 2.65 -13.51
CA ARG A 179 -2.31 1.85 -14.28
C ARG A 179 -1.79 2.66 -15.46
N SER A 180 -0.55 3.13 -15.39
CA SER A 180 0.06 4.01 -16.42
C SER A 180 0.06 3.44 -17.85
N ASN A 181 -0.08 2.12 -18.01
CA ASN A 181 -0.15 1.43 -19.29
C ASN A 181 -1.58 1.06 -19.74
N SER A 182 -2.61 1.49 -19.01
CA SER A 182 -4.02 1.25 -19.36
C SER A 182 -4.56 2.37 -20.25
N GLN A 183 -5.44 2.01 -21.19
CA GLN A 183 -6.24 2.97 -21.95
C GLN A 183 -7.29 3.70 -21.07
N ASN A 184 -7.59 3.15 -19.88
CA ASN A 184 -8.56 3.69 -18.94
C ASN A 184 -7.90 4.51 -17.81
N THR A 185 -6.61 4.83 -17.92
CA THR A 185 -5.88 5.58 -16.88
C THR A 185 -6.60 6.89 -16.52
N GLY A 186 -6.77 7.15 -15.23
CA GLY A 186 -7.46 8.33 -14.70
C GLY A 186 -8.99 8.24 -14.71
N THR A 187 -9.57 7.13 -15.17
CA THR A 187 -11.02 6.90 -15.19
C THR A 187 -11.42 5.87 -14.12
N PRO A 188 -12.71 5.75 -13.74
CA PRO A 188 -13.15 4.71 -12.80
C PRO A 188 -13.29 3.32 -13.46
N ARG A 189 -12.93 3.17 -14.73
CA ARG A 189 -13.14 1.95 -15.50
C ARG A 189 -11.93 1.02 -15.43
N PHE A 190 -12.21 -0.25 -15.18
CA PHE A 190 -11.20 -1.30 -15.08
C PHE A 190 -11.59 -2.49 -15.94
N GLN A 191 -10.60 -3.07 -16.61
CA GLN A 191 -10.66 -4.47 -17.02
C GLN A 191 -10.40 -5.34 -15.79
N LEU A 192 -10.92 -6.58 -15.79
CA LEU A 192 -10.72 -7.50 -14.66
C LEU A 192 -9.24 -7.74 -14.35
N SER A 193 -8.38 -7.78 -15.37
CA SER A 193 -6.92 -7.94 -15.25
C SER A 193 -6.19 -6.71 -14.70
N GLU A 194 -6.82 -5.54 -14.71
CA GLU A 194 -6.24 -4.28 -14.23
C GLU A 194 -6.45 -4.09 -12.72
N LEU A 195 -7.46 -4.76 -12.16
CA LEU A 195 -7.79 -4.72 -10.73
C LEU A 195 -6.73 -5.41 -9.87
N ASN A 196 -6.74 -5.07 -8.59
CA ASN A 196 -6.04 -5.85 -7.57
C ASN A 196 -6.51 -7.30 -7.62
N GLN A 197 -5.60 -8.27 -7.46
CA GLN A 197 -5.92 -9.70 -7.63
C GLN A 197 -6.99 -10.19 -6.65
N ASP A 198 -7.02 -9.69 -5.42
CA ASP A 198 -8.01 -10.10 -4.43
C ASP A 198 -9.39 -9.51 -4.75
N ILE A 199 -9.43 -8.27 -5.25
CA ILE A 199 -10.66 -7.65 -5.76
C ILE A 199 -11.15 -8.41 -7.00
N ALA A 200 -10.28 -8.68 -7.96
CA ALA A 200 -10.61 -9.36 -9.23
C ALA A 200 -11.24 -10.74 -8.99
N LYS A 201 -10.72 -11.52 -8.02
CA LYS A 201 -11.29 -12.81 -7.62
C LYS A 201 -12.72 -12.68 -7.11
N VAL A 202 -13.05 -11.59 -6.44
CA VAL A 202 -14.38 -11.35 -5.86
C VAL A 202 -15.34 -10.80 -6.91
N VAL A 203 -14.94 -9.78 -7.68
CA VAL A 203 -15.83 -9.09 -8.62
C VAL A 203 -16.03 -9.84 -9.93
N GLY A 204 -15.13 -10.77 -10.29
CA GLY A 204 -15.24 -11.54 -11.54
C GLY A 204 -16.53 -12.38 -11.66
N GLU A 205 -17.18 -12.68 -10.54
CA GLU A 205 -18.44 -13.43 -10.47
C GLU A 205 -19.66 -12.53 -10.15
N MET A 206 -19.45 -11.24 -9.89
CA MET A 206 -20.49 -10.32 -9.44
C MET A 206 -21.22 -9.63 -10.61
N LYS A 207 -22.50 -9.33 -10.42
CA LYS A 207 -23.30 -8.52 -11.34
C LYS A 207 -23.26 -7.04 -10.94
N VAL A 208 -23.52 -6.17 -11.91
CA VAL A 208 -23.68 -4.72 -11.66
C VAL A 208 -24.77 -4.49 -10.61
N GLY A 209 -24.45 -3.67 -9.61
CA GLY A 209 -25.26 -3.36 -8.44
C GLY A 209 -25.02 -4.28 -7.24
N GLU A 210 -24.31 -5.40 -7.40
CA GLU A 210 -24.04 -6.33 -6.30
C GLU A 210 -22.92 -5.84 -5.39
N MET A 211 -23.01 -6.21 -4.12
CA MET A 211 -22.02 -5.91 -3.10
C MET A 211 -21.48 -7.21 -2.48
N SER A 212 -20.15 -7.30 -2.38
CA SER A 212 -19.48 -8.49 -1.87
C SER A 212 -19.75 -8.72 -0.38
N LYS A 213 -19.40 -9.90 0.13
CA LYS A 213 -19.11 -10.10 1.56
C LYS A 213 -17.76 -9.44 1.91
N PRO A 214 -17.47 -9.15 3.19
CA PRO A 214 -16.14 -8.71 3.60
C PRO A 214 -15.08 -9.78 3.30
N PHE A 215 -13.93 -9.35 2.82
CA PHE A 215 -12.77 -10.19 2.53
C PHE A 215 -11.48 -9.45 2.87
N VAL A 216 -10.38 -10.19 3.04
CA VAL A 216 -9.06 -9.58 3.25
C VAL A 216 -8.40 -9.36 1.88
N MET A 217 -7.79 -8.19 1.70
CA MET A 217 -6.96 -7.91 0.54
C MET A 217 -5.64 -7.26 0.94
N VAL A 218 -4.67 -7.32 0.05
CA VAL A 218 -3.42 -6.54 0.14
C VAL A 218 -3.52 -5.31 -0.76
N THR A 219 -3.37 -4.10 -0.19
CA THR A 219 -3.38 -2.85 -0.96
C THR A 219 -2.12 -2.72 -1.83
N ASP A 220 -2.11 -1.76 -2.76
CA ASP A 220 -0.92 -1.46 -3.57
C ASP A 220 0.28 -0.98 -2.72
N LYS A 221 0.03 -0.51 -1.49
CA LYS A 221 1.04 -0.15 -0.49
C LYS A 221 1.51 -1.37 0.33
N GLY A 222 0.97 -2.54 0.04
CA GLY A 222 1.30 -3.81 0.67
C GLY A 222 0.79 -3.93 2.11
N LYS A 223 -0.28 -3.23 2.46
CA LYS A 223 -0.98 -3.36 3.75
C LYS A 223 -2.14 -4.36 3.61
N GLN A 224 -2.34 -5.19 4.61
CA GLN A 224 -3.54 -6.02 4.70
C GLN A 224 -4.70 -5.22 5.28
N VAL A 225 -5.85 -5.25 4.61
CA VAL A 225 -7.08 -4.58 5.04
C VAL A 225 -8.28 -5.49 4.85
N ALA A 226 -9.32 -5.31 5.66
CA ALA A 226 -10.64 -5.84 5.34
C ALA A 226 -11.29 -4.93 4.29
N ALA A 227 -11.89 -5.49 3.27
CA ALA A 227 -12.53 -4.77 2.18
C ALA A 227 -13.93 -5.32 1.85
N VAL A 228 -14.81 -4.44 1.41
CA VAL A 228 -16.08 -4.74 0.74
C VAL A 228 -16.10 -3.93 -0.53
N VAL A 229 -16.49 -4.58 -1.62
CA VAL A 229 -16.58 -3.95 -2.94
C VAL A 229 -18.00 -4.02 -3.48
N LYS A 230 -18.34 -3.07 -4.34
CA LYS A 230 -19.59 -3.01 -5.08
C LYS A 230 -19.28 -2.76 -6.56
N VAL A 231 -19.94 -3.51 -7.43
CA VAL A 231 -19.90 -3.37 -8.90
C VAL A 231 -21.15 -2.63 -9.38
#